data_AF-A0AA94L3B4-F1
#
_entry.id   AF-A0AA94L3B4-F1
#
_cell.length_a   1.000
_cell.length_b   1.000
_cell.length_c   1.000
_cell.angle_alpha   90.00
_cell.angle_beta   90.00
_cell.angle_gamma   90.00
#
_symmetry.space_group_name_H-M   'P 1'
#
loop_
_entity.id
_entity.type
_entity.pdbx_description
1 polymer ?
#
loop_
_entity_poly.entity_id
_entity_poly.type
_entity_poly.pdbx_seq_one_letter_code
_entity_poly.pdbx_strand_id
1 'polypeptide(L)' 'MARLLHLALKHIDKDRLWVNPDCGLKTRQWDEAWPALENMIAAALRVRAEL' A
#
# COMPACT_ATOMS: atom_id res chain seq x y z
N MET A 1 -4.41 -1.26 -5.85
CA MET A 1 -3.69 -0.41 -4.87
C MET A 1 -2.96 0.78 -5.51
N ALA A 2 -2.18 0.62 -6.60
CA ALA A 2 -1.40 1.72 -7.20
C ALA A 2 -2.20 3.02 -7.46
N ARG A 3 -3.42 2.93 -8.01
CA ARG A 3 -4.32 4.08 -8.20
C ARG A 3 -4.58 4.87 -6.91
N LEU A 4 -4.71 4.21 -5.76
CA LEU A 4 -4.96 4.87 -4.48
C LEU A 4 -3.70 5.63 -4.00
N LEU A 5 -2.52 5.06 -4.22
CA LEU A 5 -1.25 5.72 -3.91
C LEU A 5 -1.05 6.99 -4.77
N HIS A 6 -1.35 6.93 -6.07
CA HIS A 6 -1.31 8.11 -6.93
C HIS A 6 -2.30 9.19 -6.48
N LEU A 7 -3.46 8.82 -5.94
CA LEU A 7 -4.39 9.78 -5.36
C LEU A 7 -3.86 10.39 -4.07
N ALA A 8 -3.29 9.58 -3.18
CA ALA A 8 -2.68 10.06 -1.94
C ALA A 8 -1.54 11.06 -2.20
N LEU A 9 -0.68 10.78 -3.19
CA LEU A 9 0.42 11.66 -3.61
C LEU A 9 -0.04 13.03 -4.16
N LYS A 10 -1.31 13.19 -4.53
CA LYS A 10 -1.86 14.52 -4.89
C LYS A 10 -2.11 15.42 -3.67
N HIS A 11 -2.15 14.84 -2.48
CA HIS A 11 -2.54 15.53 -1.25
C HIS A 11 -1.47 15.46 -0.14
N ILE A 12 -0.62 14.44 -0.16
CA ILE A 12 0.43 14.21 0.83
C ILE A 12 1.77 14.15 0.10
N ASP A 13 2.75 14.91 0.61
CA ASP A 13 4.12 14.89 0.11
C ASP A 13 4.71 13.46 0.16
N LYS A 14 5.48 13.09 -0.86
CA LYS A 14 6.04 11.73 -0.99
C LYS A 14 6.91 11.31 0.18
N ASP A 15 7.60 12.25 0.83
CA ASP A 15 8.48 11.98 1.97
C ASP A 15 7.69 11.80 3.28
N ARG A 16 6.37 12.09 3.26
CA ARG A 16 5.46 11.96 4.41
C ARG A 16 4.44 10.82 4.25
N LEU A 17 4.31 10.24 3.06
CA LEU A 17 3.31 9.21 2.78
C LEU A 17 3.81 7.80 3.13
N TRP A 18 3.12 7.16 4.06
CA TRP A 18 3.33 5.74 4.42
C TRP A 18 2.22 4.86 3.84
N VAL A 19 2.56 3.59 3.58
CA VAL A 19 1.61 2.59 3.04
C VAL A 19 1.50 1.45 4.03
N ASN A 20 0.30 1.24 4.56
CA ASN A 20 -0.04 0.18 5.50
C ASN A 20 -1.52 -0.21 5.34
N PRO A 21 -1.94 -1.37 5.86
CA PRO A 21 -3.36 -1.72 5.94
C PRO A 21 -4.09 -0.77 6.91
N ASP A 22 -5.42 -0.67 6.77
CA ASP A 22 -6.25 0.20 7.61
C ASP A 22 -6.16 -0.13 9.11
N CYS A 23 -5.95 -1.40 9.48
CA CYS A 23 -5.87 -1.87 10.86
C CYS A 23 -5.03 -3.16 10.97
N GLY A 24 -4.91 -3.71 12.17
CA GLY A 24 -4.27 -5.00 12.42
C GLY A 24 -4.99 -6.17 11.75
N LEU A 25 -4.24 -7.23 11.44
CA LEU A 25 -4.71 -8.38 10.66
C LEU A 25 -5.27 -9.52 11.53
N LYS A 26 -5.59 -9.28 12.81
CA LYS A 26 -6.01 -10.32 13.78
C LYS A 26 -7.21 -11.17 13.29
N THR A 27 -8.07 -10.60 12.47
CA THR A 27 -9.29 -11.24 11.95
C THR A 27 -9.16 -11.73 10.51
N ARG A 28 -7.94 -11.76 9.95
CA ARG A 28 -7.64 -12.28 8.61
C ARG A 28 -7.00 -13.66 8.68
N GLN A 29 -7.31 -14.50 7.71
CA GLN A 29 -6.60 -15.77 7.51
C GLN A 29 -5.31 -15.53 6.73
N TRP A 30 -4.36 -16.46 6.83
CA TRP A 30 -3.05 -16.32 6.18
C TRP A 30 -3.11 -16.31 4.65
N ASP A 31 -4.01 -17.10 4.08
CA ASP A 31 -4.28 -17.19 2.65
C ASP A 31 -4.91 -15.92 2.06
N GLU A 32 -5.53 -15.08 2.89
CA GLU A 32 -5.98 -13.74 2.52
C GLU A 32 -4.92 -12.67 2.81
N ALA A 33 -4.34 -12.69 4.02
CA ALA A 33 -3.44 -11.66 4.51
C ALA A 33 -2.14 -11.59 3.70
N TRP A 34 -1.55 -12.75 3.40
CA TRP A 34 -0.25 -12.80 2.75
C TRP A 34 -0.30 -12.25 1.31
N PRO A 35 -1.21 -12.72 0.43
CA PRO A 35 -1.32 -12.15 -0.91
C PRO A 35 -1.73 -10.67 -0.90
N ALA A 36 -2.55 -10.24 0.06
CA ALA A 36 -2.92 -8.83 0.17
C ALA A 36 -1.71 -7.93 0.50
N LEU A 37 -0.84 -8.37 1.41
CA LEU A 37 0.40 -7.67 1.76
C LEU A 37 1.39 -7.66 0.60
N GLU A 38 1.59 -8.78 -0.09
CA GLU A 38 2.44 -8.87 -1.29
C GLU A 38 1.99 -7.88 -2.37
N ASN A 39 0.68 -7.84 -2.64
CA ASN A 39 0.08 -6.90 -3.60
C ASN A 39 0.25 -5.44 -3.17
N MET A 40 0.14 -5.14 -1.87
CA MET A 40 0.35 -3.79 -1.34
C MET A 40 1.80 -3.34 -1.51
N ILE A 41 2.77 -4.22 -1.20
CA ILE A 41 4.21 -3.95 -1.39
C ILE A 41 4.52 -3.77 -2.88
N ALA A 42 4.04 -4.66 -3.75
CA ALA A 42 4.27 -4.57 -5.18
C ALA A 42 3.75 -3.25 -5.78
N ALA A 43 2.57 -2.80 -5.33
CA ALA A 43 2.03 -1.51 -5.75
C ALA A 43 2.87 -0.33 -5.24
N ALA A 44 3.34 -0.37 -3.99
CA ALA A 44 4.20 0.68 -3.45
C ALA A 44 5.55 0.75 -4.18
N LEU A 45 6.17 -0.39 -4.48
CA LEU A 45 7.41 -0.47 -5.26
C LEU A 45 7.23 0.09 -6.67
N ARG A 46 6.12 -0.27 -7.33
CA ARG A 46 5.80 0.25 -8.68
C ARG A 46 5.69 1.77 -8.67
N VAL A 47 4.90 2.33 -7.76
CA VAL A 47 4.72 3.79 -7.68
C VAL A 47 6.03 4.49 -7.30
N ARG A 48 6.84 3.90 -6.41
CA ARG A 48 8.15 4.44 -6.05
C ARG A 48 9.11 4.55 -7.24
N ALA A 49 9.04 3.62 -8.20
CA ALA A 49 9.84 3.69 -9.42
C ALA A 49 9.41 4.81 -10.39
N GLU A 50 8.27 5.45 -10.16
CA GLU A 50 7.72 6.55 -10.96
C GLU A 50 8.00 7.95 -10.36
N LEU A 51 8.64 8.02 -9.17
CA LEU A 51 8.86 9.24 -8.36
C LEU A 51 10.31 9.75 -8.37
#